data_AF-A0A4R1M7F6-F1
#
_entry.id   AF-A0A4R1M7F6-F1
#
_cell.length_a   1.000
_cell.length_b   1.000
_cell.length_c   1.000
_cell.angle_alpha   90.00
_cell.angle_beta   90.00
_cell.angle_gamma   90.00
#
_symmetry.space_group_name_H-M   'P 1'
#
loop_
_entity.id
_entity.type
_entity.pdbx_description
1 polymer ?
#
loop_
_entity_poly.entity_id
_entity_poly.type
_entity_poly.pdbx_seq_one_letter_code
_entity_poly.pdbx_strand_id
1 'polypeptide(L)'
;MRHARLLRWCASTLAVWLALGTALAWGSQQLSFEIPLWLADFVRRLLRSLYPAWMPDAYDIEAWTNFILIVSGYLIAAVVVVFTSVVAWKHLSSRR
;
A
#
# COMPACT_ATOMS: atom_id res chain seq x y z
N MET A 1 13.49 18.77 24.74
CA MET A 1 14.10 18.72 23.39
C MET A 1 13.98 17.35 22.67
N ARG A 2 14.07 16.20 23.36
CA ARG A 2 13.92 14.87 22.72
C ARG A 2 12.52 14.61 22.13
N HIS A 3 11.44 14.99 22.82
CA HIS A 3 10.07 14.72 22.35
C HIS A 3 9.69 15.48 21.08
N ALA A 4 10.07 16.76 20.97
CA ALA A 4 9.85 17.55 19.76
C ALA A 4 10.56 16.97 18.52
N ARG A 5 11.75 16.37 18.70
CA ARG A 5 12.47 15.72 17.60
C ARG A 5 11.82 14.40 17.19
N LEU A 6 11.33 13.61 18.14
CA LEU A 6 10.58 12.38 17.86
C LEU A 6 9.26 12.67 17.13
N LEU A 7 8.50 13.68 17.57
CA LEU A 7 7.27 14.08 16.89
C LEU A 7 7.53 14.52 15.44
N ARG A 8 8.58 15.32 15.21
CA ARG A 8 8.99 15.70 13.85
C ARG A 8 9.37 14.50 12.99
N TRP A 9 10.10 13.54 13.56
CA TRP A 9 10.50 12.31 12.87
C TRP A 9 9.30 11.43 12.51
N CYS A 10 8.35 11.26 13.43
CA CYS A 10 7.12 10.52 13.17
C CYS A 10 6.27 11.22 12.10
N ALA A 11 6.11 12.55 12.20
CA ALA A 11 5.37 13.33 11.21
C ALA A 11 5.99 13.26 9.82
N SER A 12 7.32 13.35 9.69
CA SER A 12 8.00 13.21 8.41
C SER A 12 7.89 11.80 7.85
N THR A 13 8.02 10.77 8.71
CA THR A 13 7.88 9.37 8.29
C THR A 13 6.46 9.10 7.79
N LEU A 14 5.45 9.61 8.48
CA LEU A 14 4.04 9.52 8.07
C LEU A 14 3.79 10.24 6.74
N ALA A 15 4.32 11.45 6.57
CA ALA A 15 4.18 12.21 5.33
C ALA A 15 4.81 11.49 4.12
N VAL A 16 6.02 10.91 4.30
CA VAL A 16 6.67 10.12 3.26
C VAL A 16 5.87 8.86 2.93
N TRP A 17 5.32 8.18 3.94
CA TRP A 17 4.46 7.02 3.73
C TRP A 17 3.21 7.36 2.94
N LEU A 18 2.52 8.45 3.28
CA LEU A 18 1.33 8.90 2.54
C LEU A 18 1.67 9.27 1.10
N ALA A 19 2.76 10.02 0.88
CA ALA A 19 3.19 10.41 -0.46
C ALA A 19 3.56 9.20 -1.32
N LEU A 20 4.34 8.27 -0.78
CA LEU A 20 4.76 7.07 -1.48
C LEU A 20 3.59 6.10 -1.73
N GLY A 21 2.73 5.89 -0.73
CA GLY A 21 1.53 5.07 -0.86
C GLY A 21 0.57 5.62 -1.92
N THR A 22 0.37 6.94 -1.95
CA THR A 22 -0.44 7.60 -2.99
C THR A 22 0.18 7.45 -4.38
N ALA A 23 1.49 7.63 -4.51
CA ALA A 23 2.19 7.46 -5.78
C ALA A 23 2.08 6.03 -6.32
N LEU A 24 2.25 5.02 -5.45
CA LEU A 24 2.10 3.61 -5.81
C LEU A 24 0.65 3.26 -6.17
N ALA A 25 -0.32 3.76 -5.39
CA ALA A 25 -1.74 3.57 -5.67
C ALA A 25 -2.12 4.15 -7.03
N TRP A 26 -1.76 5.40 -7.32
CA TRP A 26 -1.99 6.03 -8.63
C TRP A 26 -1.27 5.29 -9.76
N GLY A 27 -0.01 4.91 -9.57
CA GLY A 27 0.72 4.11 -10.56
C GLY A 27 0.02 2.78 -10.85
N SER A 28 -0.48 2.11 -9.81
CA SER A 28 -1.21 0.84 -9.97
C SER A 28 -2.55 1.00 -10.69
N GLN A 29 -3.25 2.12 -10.48
CA GLN A 29 -4.49 2.44 -11.20
C GLN A 29 -4.25 2.79 -12.68
N GLN A 30 -3.07 3.30 -13.03
CA GLN A 30 -2.71 3.46 -14.43
C GLN A 30 -2.32 2.15 -15.11
N LEU A 31 -1.99 1.11 -14.33
CA LEU A 31 -1.75 -0.24 -14.86
C LEU A 31 -3.04 -1.06 -14.95
N SER A 32 -4.15 -0.63 -14.34
CA SER A 32 -5.41 -1.37 -14.33
C SER A 32 -6.27 -1.19 -15.58
N PHE A 33 -5.82 -0.41 -16.59
CA PHE A 33 -6.51 -0.30 -17.88
C PHE A 33 -6.72 -1.67 -18.56
N GLU A 34 -5.86 -2.65 -18.27
CA GLU A 34 -6.08 -4.05 -18.60
C GLU A 34 -5.76 -4.90 -17.38
N ILE A 35 -6.78 -5.23 -16.57
CA ILE A 35 -6.60 -6.18 -15.46
C ILE A 35 -6.15 -7.52 -16.05
N PRO A 36 -4.98 -8.05 -15.64
CA PRO A 36 -4.53 -9.35 -16.13
C PRO A 36 -5.53 -10.45 -15.80
N LEU A 37 -5.80 -11.36 -16.75
CA LEU A 37 -6.78 -12.43 -16.57
C LEU A 37 -6.53 -13.28 -15.32
N TRP A 38 -5.26 -13.58 -15.02
CA TRP A 38 -4.89 -14.33 -13.82
C TRP A 38 -5.28 -13.61 -12.53
N LEU A 39 -5.21 -12.28 -12.51
CA LEU A 39 -5.54 -11.46 -11.35
C LEU A 39 -7.06 -11.39 -11.18
N ALA A 40 -7.80 -11.21 -12.28
CA ALA A 40 -9.25 -11.27 -12.28
C ALA A 40 -9.77 -12.63 -11.78
N ASP A 41 -9.17 -13.73 -12.21
CA ASP A 41 -9.52 -15.08 -11.75
C ASP A 41 -9.17 -15.30 -10.26
N PHE A 42 -8.04 -14.77 -9.80
CA PHE A 42 -7.69 -14.79 -8.39
C PHE A 42 -8.73 -14.05 -7.55
N VAL A 43 -9.09 -12.82 -7.92
CA VAL A 43 -10.10 -12.00 -7.22
C VAL A 43 -11.45 -12.69 -7.25
N ARG A 44 -11.87 -13.25 -8.38
CA ARG A 44 -13.11 -14.01 -8.49
C ARG A 44 -13.15 -15.21 -7.54
N ARG A 45 -12.05 -15.97 -7.43
CA ARG A 45 -11.94 -17.11 -6.49
C ARG A 45 -11.97 -16.63 -5.04
N LEU A 46 -11.27 -15.54 -4.73
CA LEU A 46 -11.25 -14.94 -3.40
C LEU A 46 -12.66 -14.52 -2.97
N LEU A 47 -13.38 -13.81 -3.84
CA LEU A 47 -14.74 -13.34 -3.58
C LEU A 47 -15.72 -14.50 -3.38
N ARG A 48 -15.65 -15.54 -4.21
CA ARG A 48 -16.48 -16.75 -4.02
C ARG A 48 -16.15 -17.49 -2.72
N SER A 49 -14.91 -17.45 -2.24
CA SER A 49 -14.53 -18.03 -0.95
C SER A 49 -15.10 -17.26 0.23
N LEU A 50 -15.21 -15.94 0.12
CA LEU A 50 -15.74 -15.06 1.17
C LEU A 50 -17.27 -15.01 1.14
N TYR A 51 -17.86 -15.05 -0.05
CA TYR A 51 -19.30 -14.94 -0.31
C TYR A 51 -19.77 -16.05 -1.25
N PRO A 52 -19.97 -17.28 -0.76
CA PRO A 52 -20.24 -18.45 -1.62
C PRO A 52 -21.55 -18.39 -2.39
N ALA A 53 -22.55 -17.70 -1.86
CA ALA A 53 -23.88 -17.57 -2.45
C ALA A 53 -23.98 -16.42 -3.47
N TRP A 54 -22.92 -15.61 -3.60
CA TRP A 54 -22.90 -14.44 -4.47
C TRP A 54 -22.01 -14.68 -5.68
N MET A 55 -22.46 -14.23 -6.84
CA MET A 55 -21.73 -14.39 -8.09
C MET A 55 -21.20 -13.01 -8.52
N PRO A 56 -19.90 -12.73 -8.32
CA PRO A 56 -19.33 -11.42 -8.62
C PRO A 56 -19.41 -11.13 -10.12
N ASP A 57 -19.88 -9.93 -10.45
CA ASP A 57 -19.92 -9.44 -11.82
C ASP A 57 -18.56 -8.82 -12.24
N ALA A 58 -18.49 -8.26 -13.45
CA ALA A 58 -17.26 -7.66 -13.95
C ALA A 58 -16.87 -6.39 -13.16
N TYR A 59 -17.85 -5.61 -12.75
CA TYR A 59 -17.64 -4.37 -12.00
C TYR A 59 -17.10 -4.67 -10.59
N ASP A 60 -17.64 -5.70 -9.94
CA ASP A 60 -17.17 -6.19 -8.66
C ASP A 60 -15.69 -6.60 -8.72
N ILE A 61 -15.33 -7.38 -9.73
CA ILE A 61 -13.95 -7.85 -9.91
C ILE A 61 -13.01 -6.64 -10.11
N GLU A 62 -13.41 -5.66 -10.91
CA GLU A 62 -12.63 -4.43 -11.12
C GLU A 62 -12.48 -3.64 -9.82
N ALA A 63 -13.56 -3.39 -9.09
CA ALA A 63 -13.55 -2.65 -7.84
C ALA A 63 -12.66 -3.31 -6.78
N TRP A 64 -12.78 -4.63 -6.61
CA TRP A 64 -11.96 -5.40 -5.66
C TRP A 64 -10.50 -5.47 -6.09
N THR A 65 -10.23 -5.59 -7.39
CA THR A 65 -8.85 -5.55 -7.91
C THR A 65 -8.21 -4.20 -7.61
N ASN A 66 -8.89 -3.10 -7.92
CA ASN A 66 -8.41 -1.74 -7.63
C ASN A 66 -8.18 -1.54 -6.14
N PHE A 67 -9.10 -2.01 -5.29
CA PHE A 67 -8.94 -1.95 -3.84
C PHE A 67 -7.69 -2.71 -3.37
N ILE A 68 -7.49 -3.95 -3.82
CA ILE A 68 -6.31 -4.75 -3.48
C ILE A 68 -5.02 -4.06 -3.93
N LEU A 69 -4.99 -3.50 -5.14
CA LEU A 69 -3.84 -2.78 -5.67
C LEU A 69 -3.49 -1.56 -4.81
N ILE A 70 -4.48 -0.74 -4.46
CA ILE A 70 -4.30 0.43 -3.57
C ILE A 70 -3.75 -0.02 -2.21
N VAL A 71 -4.39 -0.99 -1.57
CA VAL A 71 -3.96 -1.50 -0.25
C VAL A 71 -2.54 -2.05 -0.33
N SER A 72 -2.23 -2.82 -1.38
CA SER A 72 -0.89 -3.39 -1.58
C SER A 72 0.17 -2.29 -1.74
N GLY A 73 -0.13 -1.22 -2.48
CA GLY A 73 0.76 -0.07 -2.64
C GLY A 73 1.08 0.62 -1.30
N TYR A 74 0.06 0.82 -0.46
CA TYR A 74 0.25 1.38 0.88
C TYR A 74 1.03 0.46 1.82
N LEU A 75 0.83 -0.86 1.73
CA LEU A 75 1.58 -1.85 2.51
C LEU A 75 3.06 -1.90 2.09
N ILE A 76 3.34 -1.89 0.78
CA ILE A 76 4.70 -1.82 0.25
C ILE A 76 5.37 -0.52 0.69
N ALA A 77 4.67 0.62 0.56
CA ALA A 77 5.17 1.90 1.04
C ALA A 77 5.47 1.86 2.55
N ALA A 78 4.62 1.24 3.36
CA ALA A 78 4.84 1.12 4.81
C ALA A 78 6.13 0.36 5.10
N VAL A 79 6.36 -0.78 4.45
CA VAL A 79 7.57 -1.58 4.64
C VAL A 79 8.82 -0.80 4.26
N VAL A 80 8.82 -0.14 3.09
CA VAL A 80 9.95 0.68 2.61
C VAL A 80 10.23 1.83 3.57
N VAL A 81 9.19 2.55 4.01
CA VAL A 81 9.34 3.72 4.87
C VAL A 81 9.80 3.33 6.28
N VAL A 82 9.26 2.26 6.86
CA VAL A 82 9.71 1.76 8.16
C VAL A 82 11.17 1.35 8.09
N PHE A 83 11.58 0.59 7.06
CA PHE A 83 12.96 0.14 6.92
C PHE A 83 13.93 1.32 6.75
N THR A 84 13.62 2.24 5.85
CA THR A 84 14.45 3.44 5.61
C THR A 84 14.50 4.36 6.83
N SER A 85 13.38 4.51 7.56
CA SER A 85 13.32 5.27 8.81
C SER A 85 14.21 4.65 9.90
N VAL A 86 14.18 3.32 10.08
CA VAL A 86 15.06 2.62 11.03
C VAL A 86 16.53 2.78 10.66
N VAL A 87 16.88 2.62 9.39
CA VAL A 87 18.26 2.78 8.89
C VAL A 87 18.74 4.23 9.10
N ALA A 88 17.92 5.21 8.74
CA ALA A 88 18.26 6.62 8.89
C ALA A 88 18.43 7.02 10.37
N TRP A 89 17.58 6.49 11.26
CA TRP A 89 17.71 6.73 12.70
C TRP A 89 19.00 6.13 13.27
N LYS A 90 19.39 4.92 12.85
CA LYS A 90 20.67 4.30 13.25
C LYS A 90 21.86 5.15 12.79
N HIS A 91 21.86 5.63 11.55
CA HIS A 91 22.93 6.51 11.06
C HIS A 91 23.00 7.84 11.81
N LEU A 92 21.86 8.45 12.15
CA LEU A 92 21.82 9.73 12.87
C LEU A 92 22.22 9.61 14.34
N SER A 93 21.94 8.47 14.98
CA SER A 93 22.33 8.20 16.36
C SER A 93 23.81 7.82 16.48
N SER A 94 24.39 7.13 15.49
CA SER A 94 25.82 6.80 15.47
C SER A 94 26.74 8.01 15.26
N ARG A 95 26.24 9.13 14.72
CA ARG A 95 27.01 10.37 14.46
C ARG A 95 26.96 11.37 15.62
N ARG A 96 26.31 11.04 16.73
CA ARG A 96 26.21 11.85 17.95
C ARG A 96 26.96 11.19 19.08
#